data_AF-A0A1X7Q201-F1
#
_entry.id   AF-A0A1X7Q201-F1
#
_cell.length_a   1.000
_cell.length_b   1.000
_cell.length_c   1.000
_cell.angle_alpha   90.00
_cell.angle_beta   90.00
_cell.angle_gamma   90.00
#
_symmetry.space_group_name_H-M   'P 1'
#
loop_
_entity.id
_entity.type
_entity.pdbx_description
1 polymer ?
#
loop_
_entity_poly.entity_id
_entity_poly.type
_entity_poly.pdbx_seq_one_letter_code
_entity_poly.pdbx_strand_id
1 'polypeptide(L)'
;MTDFSDLQARITAALDRIGTGLEAIDKAGDTSKTEAADADELARLTEALEEERTANAQLEERVRAVREKQDQAVETLASEVERLRRLLEKEEAAVARLGQVNAELRANNAAMREAIGNGVAEPHLVNKAMMAELEGLRAARGADRAELDAVLGELGALVAEAEAGVRASSKEESADAGR
;
A
#
# COMPACT_ATOMS: atom_id res chain seq x y z
N MET A 1 -21.46 -45.87 -90.77
CA MET A 1 -22.52 -45.07 -90.12
C MET A 1 -22.53 -45.26 -88.60
N THR A 2 -22.11 -46.43 -88.08
CA THR A 2 -22.05 -46.76 -86.65
C THR A 2 -20.96 -46.02 -85.85
N ASP A 3 -19.80 -45.74 -86.47
CA ASP A 3 -18.71 -45.05 -85.75
C ASP A 3 -19.05 -43.61 -85.37
N PHE A 4 -19.92 -42.95 -86.15
CA PHE A 4 -20.33 -41.57 -85.89
C PHE A 4 -21.33 -41.49 -84.73
N SER A 5 -22.27 -42.44 -84.62
CA SER A 5 -23.21 -42.50 -83.49
C SER A 5 -22.51 -42.84 -82.18
N ASP A 6 -21.49 -43.71 -82.22
CA ASP A 6 -20.71 -44.08 -81.03
C ASP A 6 -19.84 -42.90 -80.54
N LEU A 7 -19.27 -42.14 -81.48
CA LEU A 7 -18.56 -40.90 -81.16
C LEU A 7 -19.52 -39.84 -80.60
N GLN A 8 -20.73 -39.68 -81.16
CA GLN A 8 -21.74 -38.78 -80.62
C GLN A 8 -22.16 -39.17 -79.20
N ALA A 9 -22.46 -40.45 -78.94
CA ALA A 9 -22.82 -40.93 -77.60
C ALA A 9 -21.70 -40.69 -76.58
N ARG A 10 -20.43 -40.89 -76.97
CA ARG A 10 -19.27 -40.59 -76.13
C ARG A 10 -19.10 -39.10 -75.87
N ILE A 11 -19.33 -38.24 -76.87
CA ILE A 11 -19.23 -36.79 -76.71
C ILE A 11 -20.35 -36.30 -75.79
N THR A 12 -21.58 -36.78 -75.94
CA THR A 12 -22.69 -36.42 -75.04
C THR A 12 -22.39 -36.84 -73.60
N ALA A 13 -21.92 -38.08 -73.39
CA ALA A 13 -21.52 -38.53 -72.07
C ALA A 13 -20.35 -37.73 -71.47
N ALA A 14 -19.40 -37.29 -72.31
CA ALA A 14 -18.30 -36.43 -71.87
C ALA A 14 -18.79 -35.02 -71.51
N LEU A 15 -19.71 -34.45 -72.28
CA LEU A 15 -20.31 -33.13 -72.02
C LEU A 15 -21.17 -33.14 -70.75
N ASP A 16 -21.96 -34.19 -70.52
CA ASP A 16 -22.73 -34.34 -69.28
C ASP A 16 -21.81 -34.48 -68.06
N ARG A 17 -20.68 -35.17 -68.21
CA ARG A 17 -19.65 -35.29 -67.17
C ARG A 17 -18.94 -33.97 -66.91
N ILE A 18 -18.72 -33.16 -67.94
CA ILE A 18 -18.15 -31.81 -67.80
C ILE A 18 -19.18 -30.88 -67.16
N GLY A 19 -20.45 -30.95 -67.54
CA GLY A 19 -21.54 -30.17 -66.94
C GLY A 19 -21.71 -30.46 -65.45
N THR A 20 -21.77 -31.74 -65.08
CA THR A 20 -21.82 -32.15 -63.66
C THR A 20 -20.53 -31.80 -62.91
N GLY A 21 -19.37 -31.86 -63.56
CA GLY A 21 -18.10 -31.41 -62.99
C GLY A 21 -18.05 -29.90 -62.75
N LEU A 22 -18.59 -29.10 -63.67
CA LEU A 22 -18.70 -27.65 -63.53
C LEU A 22 -19.69 -27.25 -62.43
N GLU A 23 -20.84 -27.91 -62.32
CA GLU A 23 -21.80 -27.68 -61.22
C GLU A 23 -21.20 -28.03 -59.85
N ALA A 24 -20.36 -29.06 -59.77
CA ALA A 24 -19.64 -29.42 -58.55
C ALA A 24 -18.56 -28.37 -58.20
N ILE A 25 -17.88 -27.81 -59.20
CA ILE A 25 -16.90 -26.72 -59.01
C ILE A 25 -17.60 -25.42 -58.62
N ASP A 26 -18.78 -25.11 -59.18
CA ASP A 26 -19.57 -23.93 -58.83
C ASP A 26 -20.11 -24.02 -57.40
N LYS A 27 -20.56 -25.21 -56.98
CA LYS A 27 -20.88 -25.50 -55.56
C LYS A 27 -19.65 -25.44 -54.65
N ALA A 28 -18.48 -25.87 -55.14
CA ALA A 28 -17.23 -25.70 -54.42
C ALA A 28 -16.79 -24.22 -54.40
N GLY A 29 -17.18 -23.39 -55.38
CA GLY A 29 -16.98 -21.95 -55.36
C GLY A 29 -17.78 -21.24 -54.26
N ASP A 30 -18.83 -21.87 -53.72
CA ASP A 30 -19.55 -21.40 -52.53
C ASP A 30 -18.73 -21.54 -51.24
N THR A 31 -17.56 -22.24 -51.26
CA THR A 31 -16.58 -22.18 -50.15
C THR A 31 -16.02 -20.77 -49.96
N SER A 32 -16.09 -19.91 -50.97
CA SER A 32 -15.74 -18.48 -50.82
C SER A 32 -16.60 -17.77 -49.77
N LYS A 33 -17.86 -18.21 -49.55
CA LYS A 33 -18.70 -17.64 -48.48
C LYS A 33 -18.35 -18.20 -47.10
N THR A 34 -17.93 -19.47 -47.03
CA THR A 34 -17.46 -20.08 -45.77
C THR A 34 -16.11 -19.51 -45.35
N GLU A 35 -15.16 -19.37 -46.29
CA GLU A 35 -13.86 -18.74 -46.03
C GLU A 35 -13.97 -17.26 -45.68
N ALA A 36 -14.93 -16.53 -46.28
CA ALA A 36 -15.22 -15.16 -45.90
C ALA A 36 -15.88 -15.06 -44.51
N ALA A 37 -16.79 -15.98 -44.17
CA ALA A 37 -17.39 -16.05 -42.84
C ALA A 37 -16.36 -16.40 -41.75
N ASP A 38 -15.45 -17.33 -42.02
CA ASP A 38 -14.34 -17.69 -41.13
C ASP A 38 -13.35 -16.52 -40.96
N ALA A 39 -13.09 -15.74 -42.02
CA ALA A 39 -12.24 -14.54 -41.94
C ALA A 39 -12.88 -13.43 -41.09
N ASP A 40 -14.20 -13.22 -41.21
CA ASP A 40 -14.93 -12.26 -40.40
C ASP A 40 -14.98 -12.67 -38.91
N GLU A 41 -15.12 -13.97 -38.63
CA GLU A 41 -15.08 -14.48 -37.26
C GLU A 41 -13.68 -14.39 -36.65
N LEU A 42 -12.63 -14.70 -37.41
CA LEU A 42 -11.24 -14.50 -36.99
C LEU A 42 -10.95 -13.03 -36.68
N ALA A 43 -11.43 -12.09 -37.50
CA ALA A 43 -11.27 -10.65 -37.27
C ALA A 43 -11.95 -10.20 -35.97
N ARG A 44 -13.19 -10.66 -35.71
CA ARG A 44 -13.89 -10.36 -34.44
C ARG A 44 -13.20 -10.95 -33.22
N LEU A 45 -12.71 -12.18 -33.32
CA LEU A 45 -11.97 -12.84 -32.24
C LEU A 45 -10.63 -12.15 -31.96
N THR A 46 -9.95 -11.65 -32.99
CA THR A 46 -8.72 -10.86 -32.80
C THR A 46 -9.00 -9.52 -32.15
N GLU A 47 -10.05 -8.81 -32.57
CA GLU A 47 -10.49 -7.57 -31.94
C GLU A 47 -10.83 -7.78 -30.46
N ALA A 48 -11.65 -8.77 -30.13
CA ALA A 48 -11.99 -9.11 -28.75
C ALA A 48 -10.78 -9.52 -27.91
N LEU A 49 -9.81 -10.24 -28.50
CA LEU A 49 -8.57 -10.60 -27.81
C LEU A 49 -7.70 -9.38 -27.51
N GLU A 50 -7.61 -8.43 -28.44
CA GLU A 50 -6.88 -7.18 -28.21
C GLU A 50 -7.58 -6.31 -27.16
N GLU A 51 -8.92 -6.22 -27.18
CA GLU A 51 -9.70 -5.57 -26.12
C GLU A 51 -9.43 -6.20 -24.75
N GLU A 52 -9.52 -7.52 -24.62
CA GLU A 52 -9.22 -8.25 -23.38
C GLU A 52 -7.77 -8.07 -22.91
N ARG A 53 -6.81 -8.01 -23.84
CA ARG A 53 -5.40 -7.72 -23.52
C ARG A 53 -5.23 -6.31 -22.97
N THR A 54 -5.89 -5.32 -23.57
CA THR A 54 -5.85 -3.94 -23.06
C THR A 54 -6.51 -3.82 -21.68
N ALA A 55 -7.64 -4.50 -21.47
CA ALA A 55 -8.33 -4.53 -20.18
C ALA A 55 -7.46 -5.19 -19.10
N ASN A 56 -6.82 -6.32 -19.41
CA ASN A 56 -5.88 -6.98 -18.49
C ASN A 56 -4.68 -6.09 -18.15
N ALA A 57 -4.07 -5.44 -19.14
CA ALA A 57 -2.95 -4.52 -18.89
C ALA A 57 -3.34 -3.37 -17.93
N GLN A 58 -4.53 -2.79 -18.11
CA GLN A 58 -5.05 -1.75 -17.22
C GLN A 58 -5.33 -2.29 -15.81
N LEU A 59 -5.86 -3.51 -15.68
CA LEU A 59 -6.10 -4.14 -14.38
C LEU A 59 -4.79 -4.46 -13.66
N GLU A 60 -3.78 -4.97 -14.37
CA GLU A 60 -2.45 -5.22 -13.81
C GLU A 60 -1.79 -3.94 -13.31
N GLU A 61 -1.90 -2.84 -14.06
CA GLU A 61 -1.41 -1.53 -13.64
C GLU A 61 -2.15 -1.02 -12.39
N ARG A 62 -3.47 -1.14 -12.35
CA ARG A 62 -4.27 -0.78 -11.17
C ARG A 62 -3.89 -1.62 -9.95
N VAL A 63 -3.72 -2.93 -10.12
CA VAL A 63 -3.29 -3.82 -9.03
C VAL A 63 -1.90 -3.45 -8.55
N ARG A 64 -0.97 -3.13 -9.46
CA ARG A 64 0.37 -2.66 -9.09
C ARG A 64 0.30 -1.37 -8.28
N ALA A 65 -0.44 -0.38 -8.76
CA ALA A 65 -0.60 0.90 -8.06
C ALA A 65 -1.26 0.74 -6.68
N VAL A 66 -2.24 -0.17 -6.54
CA VAL A 66 -2.86 -0.48 -5.25
C VAL A 66 -1.86 -1.16 -4.32
N ARG A 67 -1.07 -2.12 -4.81
CA ARG A 67 -0.03 -2.78 -3.99
C ARG A 67 1.03 -1.79 -3.52
N GLU A 68 1.54 -0.95 -4.39
CA GLU A 68 2.53 0.08 -4.01
C GLU A 68 1.99 1.01 -2.92
N LYS A 69 0.72 1.45 -3.04
CA LYS A 69 0.07 2.26 -1.99
C LYS A 69 -0.11 1.50 -0.68
N GLN A 70 -0.47 0.22 -0.75
CA GLN A 70 -0.62 -0.62 0.44
C GLN A 70 0.72 -0.86 1.14
N ASP A 71 1.78 -1.14 0.38
CA ASP A 71 3.12 -1.37 0.91
C ASP A 71 3.64 -0.09 1.61
N GLN A 72 3.45 1.08 0.99
CA GLN A 72 3.79 2.38 1.61
C GLN A 72 2.99 2.65 2.89
N ALA A 73 1.68 2.34 2.90
CA ALA A 73 0.85 2.50 4.08
C ALA A 73 1.28 1.55 5.21
N VAL A 74 1.62 0.30 4.88
CA VAL A 74 2.12 -0.68 5.84
C VAL A 74 3.46 -0.25 6.41
N GLU A 75 4.38 0.26 5.58
CA GLU A 75 5.68 0.78 6.05
C GLU A 75 5.50 1.98 6.98
N THR A 76 4.62 2.91 6.63
CA THR A 76 4.31 4.08 7.47
C THR A 76 3.72 3.64 8.81
N LEU A 77 2.73 2.75 8.80
CA LEU A 77 2.12 2.23 10.03
C LEU A 77 3.11 1.42 10.87
N ALA A 78 3.98 0.63 10.25
CA ALA A 78 5.00 -0.14 10.96
C ALA A 78 5.99 0.78 11.69
N SER A 79 6.46 1.84 11.02
CA SER A 79 7.35 2.83 11.64
C SER A 79 6.67 3.59 12.79
N GLU A 80 5.39 3.92 12.66
CA GLU A 80 4.62 4.57 13.71
C GLU A 80 4.40 3.66 14.92
N VAL A 81 4.11 2.37 14.70
CA VAL A 81 4.02 1.39 15.78
C VAL A 81 5.35 1.25 16.52
N GLU A 82 6.47 1.25 15.81
CA GLU A 82 7.79 1.21 16.44
C GLU A 82 8.06 2.49 17.27
N ARG A 83 7.69 3.66 16.75
CA ARG A 83 7.78 4.94 17.47
C ARG A 83 6.98 4.90 18.77
N LEU A 84 5.70 4.49 18.70
CA LEU A 84 4.82 4.40 19.86
C LEU A 84 5.31 3.39 20.90
N ARG A 85 5.87 2.26 20.48
CA ARG A 85 6.49 1.28 21.40
C ARG A 85 7.67 1.89 22.17
N ARG A 86 8.54 2.63 21.50
CA ARG A 86 9.68 3.32 22.16
C ARG A 86 9.22 4.39 23.14
N LEU A 87 8.15 5.12 22.82
CA LEU A 87 7.55 6.08 23.74
C LEU A 87 6.96 5.38 24.97
N LEU A 88 6.23 4.28 24.79
CA LEU A 88 5.68 3.50 25.89
C LEU A 88 6.77 2.99 26.83
N GLU A 89 7.86 2.42 26.31
CA GLU A 89 8.99 1.96 27.12
C GLU A 89 9.62 3.11 27.95
N LYS A 90 9.72 4.31 27.36
CA LYS A 90 10.25 5.49 28.05
C LYS A 90 9.34 5.95 29.18
N GLU A 91 8.03 5.94 28.95
CA GLU A 91 7.01 6.28 29.95
C GLU A 91 6.94 5.25 31.08
N GLU A 92 6.97 3.95 30.77
CA GLU A 92 7.04 2.88 31.78
C GLU A 92 8.26 3.06 32.69
N ALA A 93 9.43 3.38 32.10
CA ALA A 93 10.62 3.67 32.87
C ALA A 93 10.51 4.93 33.73
N ALA A 94 9.79 5.97 33.26
CA ALA A 94 9.54 7.18 34.03
C ALA A 94 8.62 6.91 35.22
N VAL A 95 7.51 6.19 35.01
CA VAL A 95 6.57 5.79 36.05
C VAL A 95 7.26 4.91 37.10
N ALA A 96 8.08 3.95 36.68
CA ALA A 96 8.84 3.10 37.60
C ALA A 96 9.79 3.93 38.48
N ARG A 97 10.52 4.89 37.90
CA ARG A 97 11.40 5.81 38.65
C ARG A 97 10.61 6.67 39.63
N LEU A 98 9.48 7.24 39.22
CA LEU A 98 8.61 8.03 40.11
C LEU A 98 8.05 7.17 41.26
N GLY A 99 7.70 5.91 40.99
CA GLY A 99 7.28 4.95 42.00
C GLY A 99 8.37 4.69 43.04
N GLN A 100 9.61 4.47 42.59
CA GLN A 100 10.76 4.26 43.45
C GLN A 100 11.04 5.49 44.34
N VAL A 101 11.14 6.69 43.74
CA VAL A 101 11.36 7.94 44.48
C VAL A 101 10.26 8.16 45.53
N ASN A 102 9.00 7.92 45.18
CA ASN A 102 7.90 8.07 46.13
C ASN A 102 7.97 7.05 47.28
N ALA A 103 8.43 5.82 47.03
CA ALA A 103 8.65 4.84 48.07
C ALA A 103 9.78 5.27 49.02
N GLU A 104 10.88 5.78 48.47
CA GLU A 104 12.01 6.29 49.25
C GLU A 104 11.63 7.52 50.10
N LEU A 105 10.86 8.46 49.53
CA LEU A 105 10.33 9.61 50.27
C LEU A 105 9.41 9.19 51.41
N ARG A 106 8.53 8.20 51.20
CA ARG A 106 7.66 7.67 52.26
C ARG A 106 8.46 6.99 53.38
N ALA A 107 9.45 6.17 53.01
CA ALA A 107 10.34 5.52 53.97
C ALA A 107 11.13 6.56 54.79
N ASN A 108 11.60 7.63 54.15
CA ASN A 108 12.33 8.69 54.82
C ASN A 108 11.43 9.49 55.78
N ASN A 109 10.23 9.87 55.34
CA ASN A 109 9.25 10.53 56.19
C ASN A 109 8.90 9.67 57.42
N ALA A 110 8.79 8.35 57.27
CA ALA A 110 8.55 7.44 58.39
C ALA A 110 9.73 7.44 59.38
N ALA A 111 10.96 7.29 58.89
CA ALA A 111 12.16 7.32 59.72
C ALA A 111 12.33 8.67 60.45
N MET A 112 12.02 9.78 59.78
CA MET A 112 12.10 11.11 60.38
C MET A 112 11.04 11.31 61.48
N ARG A 113 9.82 10.79 61.29
CA ARG A 113 8.77 10.80 62.34
C ARG A 113 9.17 9.96 63.55
N GLU A 114 9.77 8.80 63.33
CA GLU A 114 10.28 7.93 64.39
C GLU A 114 11.42 8.61 65.17
N ALA A 115 12.38 9.20 64.46
CA ALA A 115 13.50 9.92 65.07
C ALA A 115 13.03 11.13 65.90
N ILE A 116 12.08 11.93 65.38
CA ILE A 116 11.42 13.03 66.12
C ILE A 116 10.67 12.50 67.34
N GLY A 117 9.92 11.41 67.21
CA GLY A 117 9.18 10.77 68.31
C GLY A 117 10.08 10.25 69.42
N ASN A 118 11.28 9.79 69.07
CA ASN A 118 12.32 9.36 70.01
C ASN A 118 13.18 10.52 70.55
N GLY A 119 12.91 11.76 70.15
CA GLY A 119 13.67 12.95 70.56
C GLY A 119 15.08 13.03 69.98
N VAL A 120 15.39 12.21 68.97
CA VAL A 120 16.70 12.17 68.31
C VAL A 120 16.60 12.92 66.99
N ALA A 121 17.08 14.16 66.95
CA ALA A 121 17.22 14.90 65.69
C ALA A 121 18.54 14.51 65.03
N GLU A 122 18.51 13.51 64.13
CA GLU A 122 19.71 13.05 63.43
C GLU A 122 19.93 13.81 62.11
N PRO A 123 21.00 14.62 61.96
CA PRO A 123 21.25 15.42 60.76
C PRO A 123 21.35 14.61 59.46
N HIS A 124 21.71 13.33 59.55
CA HIS A 124 21.85 12.46 58.39
C HIS A 124 20.49 12.03 57.79
N LEU A 125 19.40 11.98 58.57
CA LEU A 125 18.05 11.72 58.07
C LEU A 125 17.53 12.90 57.25
N VAL A 126 17.78 14.13 57.70
CA VAL A 126 17.45 15.36 56.96
C VAL A 126 18.21 15.41 55.64
N ASN A 127 19.52 15.12 55.64
CA ASN A 127 20.31 15.07 54.41
C ASN A 127 19.79 13.98 53.46
N LYS A 128 19.41 12.81 53.97
CA LYS A 128 18.81 11.74 53.16
C LYS A 128 17.47 12.16 52.57
N ALA A 129 16.66 12.91 53.31
CA ALA A 129 15.35 13.40 52.85
C ALA A 129 15.52 14.43 51.75
N MET A 130 16.43 15.38 51.95
CA MET A 130 16.77 16.40 50.98
C MET A 130 17.37 15.79 49.70
N MET A 131 18.18 14.73 49.81
CA MET A 131 18.70 14.00 48.65
C MET A 131 17.58 13.29 47.86
N ALA A 132 16.67 12.60 48.54
CA ALA A 132 15.53 11.94 47.91
C ALA A 132 14.58 12.96 47.23
N GLU A 133 14.39 14.13 47.85
CA GLU A 133 13.59 15.22 47.26
C GLU A 133 14.27 15.83 46.02
N LEU A 134 15.59 16.04 46.07
CA LEU A 134 16.35 16.50 44.91
C LEU A 134 16.33 15.47 43.77
N GLU A 135 16.40 14.19 44.08
CA GLU A 135 16.31 13.10 43.11
C GLU A 135 14.90 13.03 42.50
N GLY A 136 13.86 13.22 43.31
CA GLY A 136 12.49 13.35 42.82
C GLY A 136 12.24 14.57 41.94
N LEU A 137 12.76 15.75 42.31
CA LEU A 137 12.68 16.95 41.49
C LEU A 137 13.44 16.80 40.16
N ARG A 138 14.58 16.10 40.17
CA ARG A 138 15.32 15.79 38.94
C ARG A 138 14.57 14.80 38.05
N ALA A 139 13.96 13.77 38.64
CA ALA A 139 13.14 12.79 37.91
C ALA A 139 11.92 13.47 37.27
N ALA A 140 11.20 14.31 38.03
CA ALA A 140 10.06 15.08 37.55
C ALA A 140 10.45 16.01 36.40
N ARG A 141 11.50 16.83 36.57
CA ARG A 141 12.02 17.69 35.49
C ARG A 141 12.50 16.91 34.26
N GLY A 142 13.00 15.69 34.46
CA GLY A 142 13.40 14.79 33.37
C GLY A 142 12.20 14.28 32.59
N ALA A 143 11.11 13.95 33.27
CA ALA A 143 9.83 13.58 32.65
C ALA A 143 9.21 14.77 31.90
N ASP A 144 9.13 15.94 32.54
CA ASP A 144 8.59 17.17 31.91
C ASP A 144 9.34 17.52 30.62
N ARG A 145 10.69 17.42 30.63
CA ARG A 145 11.49 17.64 29.40
C ARG A 145 11.23 16.59 28.34
N ALA A 146 11.12 15.32 28.73
CA ALA A 146 10.84 14.23 27.81
C ALA A 146 9.48 14.41 27.12
N GLU A 147 8.48 14.88 27.84
CA GLU A 147 7.15 15.21 27.32
C GLU A 147 7.22 16.43 26.39
N LEU A 148 7.90 17.51 26.79
CA LEU A 148 8.10 18.69 25.95
C LEU A 148 8.84 18.36 24.65
N ASP A 149 9.88 17.53 24.69
CA ASP A 149 10.61 17.09 23.50
C ASP A 149 9.71 16.26 22.57
N ALA A 150 8.82 15.43 23.12
CA ALA A 150 7.85 14.67 22.34
C ALA A 150 6.83 15.59 21.64
N VAL A 151 6.27 16.55 22.39
CA VAL A 151 5.33 17.56 21.86
C VAL A 151 6.00 18.41 20.78
N LEU A 152 7.23 18.89 21.02
CA LEU A 152 7.99 19.65 20.02
C LEU A 152 8.30 18.82 18.78
N GLY A 153 8.56 17.52 18.92
CA GLY A 153 8.73 16.60 17.81
C GLY A 153 7.46 16.49 16.94
N GLU A 154 6.29 16.35 17.57
CA GLU A 154 5.00 16.29 16.87
C GLU A 154 4.65 17.61 16.20
N LEU A 155 4.85 18.74 16.89
CA LEU A 155 4.66 20.07 16.30
C LEU A 155 5.61 20.29 15.11
N GLY A 156 6.87 19.86 15.23
CA GLY A 156 7.84 19.92 14.13
C GLY A 156 7.40 19.11 12.91
N ALA A 157 6.85 17.91 13.13
CA ALA A 157 6.31 17.08 12.05
C ALA A 157 5.08 17.74 11.38
N LEU A 158 4.14 18.28 12.16
CA LEU A 158 2.96 18.98 11.63
C LEU A 158 3.33 20.24 10.83
N VAL A 159 4.33 21.00 11.29
CA VAL A 159 4.84 22.16 10.55
C VAL A 159 5.51 21.72 9.24
N ALA A 160 6.31 20.65 9.26
CA ALA A 160 6.93 20.11 8.05
C ALA A 160 5.89 19.62 7.03
N GLU A 161 4.83 18.96 7.50
CA GLU A 161 3.71 18.51 6.67
C GLU A 161 2.94 19.70 6.08
N ALA A 162 2.66 20.74 6.89
CA ALA A 162 2.03 21.97 6.42
C ALA A 162 2.88 22.69 5.36
N GLU A 163 4.20 22.81 5.57
CA GLU A 163 5.11 23.39 4.58
C GLU A 163 5.16 22.55 3.29
N ALA A 164 5.16 21.22 3.39
CA ALA A 164 5.11 20.34 2.24
C ALA A 164 3.80 20.51 1.45
N GLY A 165 2.67 20.65 2.15
CA GLY A 165 1.36 20.96 1.55
C GLY A 165 1.34 22.29 0.81
N VAL A 166 1.88 23.36 1.41
CA VAL A 166 1.98 24.68 0.76
C VAL A 166 2.91 24.65 -0.46
N ARG A 167 4.03 23.91 -0.39
CA ARG A 167 4.92 23.75 -1.54
C ARG A 167 4.27 22.93 -2.66
N ALA A 168 3.47 21.93 -2.34
CA ALA A 168 2.71 21.14 -3.32
C ALA A 168 1.64 22.00 -4.01
N SER A 169 0.86 22.79 -3.26
CA SER A 169 -0.16 23.67 -3.85
C SER A 169 0.44 24.75 -4.74
N SER A 170 1.58 25.33 -4.36
CA SER A 170 2.28 26.34 -5.17
C SER A 170 2.84 25.78 -6.50
N LYS A 171 3.22 24.50 -6.54
CA LYS A 171 3.67 23.84 -7.78
C LYS A 171 2.50 23.54 -8.72
N GLU A 172 1.35 23.13 -8.19
CA GLU A 172 0.14 22.89 -8.99
C GLU A 172 -0.40 24.17 -9.62
N GLU A 173 -0.46 25.29 -8.88
CA GLU A 173 -0.86 26.59 -9.45
C GLU A 173 0.09 27.08 -10.55
N SER A 174 1.40 26.84 -10.40
CA SER A 174 2.39 27.22 -11.43
C SER A 174 2.31 26.37 -12.71
N ALA A 175 1.83 25.13 -12.59
CA ALA A 175 1.68 24.21 -13.72
C ALA A 175 0.39 24.45 -14.50
N ASP A 176 -0.67 24.94 -13.84
CA ASP A 176 -1.95 25.29 -14.47
C ASP A 176 -1.90 26.65 -15.17
N ALA A 177 -1.19 27.64 -14.61
CA ALA A 177 -1.01 28.97 -15.22
C ALA A 177 -0.12 28.99 -16.49
N GLY A 178 0.54 27.87 -16.82
CA GLY A 178 1.42 27.71 -17.97
C GLY A 178 0.79 27.02 -19.19
N ARG A 179 -0.51 26.69 -19.14
CA ARG A 179 -1.30 26.14 -20.26
C ARG A 179 -2.25 27.19 -20.83
#